data_AF-A0A4P6MD78-F1
#
_entry.id   AF-A0A4P6MD78-F1
#
_cell.length_a   1.000
_cell.length_b   1.000
_cell.length_c   1.000
_cell.angle_alpha   90.00
_cell.angle_beta   90.00
_cell.angle_gamma   90.00
#
_symmetry.space_group_name_H-M   'P 1'
#
loop_
_entity.id
_entity.type
_entity.pdbx_description
1 polymer ?
#
loop_
_entity_poly.entity_id
_entity_poly.type
_entity_poly.pdbx_seq_one_letter_code
_entity_poly.pdbx_strand_id
1 'polypeptide(L)'
;MIRLAAILLAVAFALPLRTAEPRLCDGSVPALAGACDVIETYCLPYLEDPTTLKPDDLKPVPRYLVRHFEGQLSTYLLGYRVAEGYDKTAVLYMFDEPACEIVTFDVGYAELLHAYEDWRAGPGRTFAATGEFEPVSRLTMDRAYAATFLAAPRQDGRVTEITFNWNLSFAGVTRLRLSYQPLRDHTRDLMQREMK
;
A
#
# COMPACT_ATOMS: atom_id res chain seq x y z
N MET A 1 33.88 -21.92 59.13
CA MET A 1 34.17 -20.93 58.08
C MET A 1 33.20 -21.15 56.93
N ILE A 2 32.15 -20.35 56.85
CA ILE A 2 31.09 -20.47 55.83
C ILE A 2 31.38 -19.42 54.76
N ARG A 3 31.64 -19.85 53.52
CA ARG A 3 31.67 -18.94 52.36
C ARG A 3 30.29 -18.96 51.70
N LEU A 4 29.52 -17.90 51.91
CA LEU A 4 28.32 -17.60 51.11
C LEU A 4 28.76 -17.23 49.69
N ALA A 5 28.32 -18.00 48.70
CA ALA A 5 28.32 -17.58 47.31
C ALA A 5 26.95 -16.95 47.02
N ALA A 6 26.94 -15.64 46.79
CA ALA A 6 25.75 -14.92 46.37
C ALA A 6 25.50 -15.20 44.88
N ILE A 7 24.42 -15.93 44.57
CA ILE A 7 23.91 -16.11 43.22
C ILE A 7 23.06 -14.87 42.91
N LEU A 8 23.60 -13.96 42.09
CA LEU A 8 22.80 -12.91 41.45
C LEU A 8 22.01 -13.55 40.31
N LEU A 9 20.72 -13.77 40.54
CA LEU A 9 19.78 -14.17 39.51
C LEU A 9 19.38 -12.91 38.72
N ALA A 10 20.03 -12.69 37.58
CA ALA A 10 19.60 -11.66 36.63
C ALA A 10 18.31 -12.14 35.95
N VAL A 11 17.17 -11.64 36.40
CA VAL A 11 15.89 -11.80 35.70
C VAL A 11 15.93 -10.88 34.48
N ALA A 12 16.34 -11.42 33.34
CA ALA A 12 16.17 -10.76 32.05
C ALA A 12 14.66 -10.73 31.73
N PHE A 13 14.02 -9.60 32.00
CA PHE A 13 12.71 -9.30 31.41
C PHE A 13 12.89 -9.21 29.90
N ALA A 14 12.58 -10.31 29.20
CA ALA A 14 12.35 -10.27 27.77
C ALA A 14 11.10 -9.43 27.51
N LEU A 15 11.28 -8.13 27.32
CA LEU A 15 10.28 -7.32 26.64
C LEU A 15 9.99 -8.01 25.31
N PRO A 16 8.72 -8.32 24.98
CA PRO A 16 8.41 -8.82 23.65
C PRO A 16 8.90 -7.76 22.67
N LEU A 17 9.85 -8.12 21.82
CA LEU A 17 10.16 -7.35 20.61
C LEU A 17 8.84 -7.24 19.85
N ARG A 18 8.13 -6.11 20.01
CA ARG A 18 7.04 -5.75 19.11
C ARG A 18 7.68 -5.64 17.74
N THR A 19 7.53 -6.69 16.93
CA THR A 19 7.85 -6.60 15.51
C THR A 19 7.05 -5.42 14.97
N ALA A 20 7.74 -4.45 14.39
CA ALA A 20 7.09 -3.33 13.74
C ALA A 20 6.05 -3.87 12.75
N GLU A 21 4.90 -3.20 12.72
CA GLU A 21 3.85 -3.57 11.77
C GLU A 21 4.38 -3.42 10.34
N PRO A 22 4.16 -4.41 9.45
CA PRO A 22 4.62 -4.30 8.07
C PRO A 22 4.01 -3.09 7.36
N ARG A 23 4.86 -2.19 6.88
CA ARG A 23 4.47 -1.07 6.01
C ARG A 23 5.07 -1.24 4.64
N LEU A 24 4.38 -0.72 3.63
CA LEU A 24 4.93 -0.69 2.27
C LEU A 24 6.28 0.04 2.22
N CYS A 25 6.42 1.11 3.00
CA CYS A 25 7.61 1.95 3.04
C CYS A 25 8.61 1.58 4.13
N ASP A 26 8.49 0.37 4.68
CA ASP A 26 9.56 -0.17 5.51
C ASP A 26 10.75 -0.53 4.62
N GLY A 27 11.95 -0.09 5.00
CA GLY A 27 13.20 -0.39 4.29
C GLY A 27 13.53 0.58 3.15
N SER A 28 14.70 0.38 2.54
CA SER A 28 15.20 1.22 1.45
C SER A 28 15.13 0.45 0.13
N VAL A 29 14.11 0.75 -0.66
CA VAL A 29 14.04 0.38 -2.09
C VAL A 29 14.11 1.70 -2.86
N PRO A 30 15.29 2.08 -3.40
CA PRO A 30 15.47 3.39 -4.01
C PRO A 30 14.46 3.71 -5.11
N ALA A 31 14.05 2.70 -5.89
CA ALA A 31 13.04 2.84 -6.93
C ALA A 31 11.64 3.18 -6.40
N LEU A 32 11.35 2.90 -5.12
CA LEU A 32 10.10 3.25 -4.45
C LEU A 32 10.19 4.51 -3.59
N ALA A 33 11.36 5.16 -3.48
CA ALA A 33 11.56 6.28 -2.55
C ALA A 33 10.56 7.42 -2.78
N GLY A 34 10.33 7.81 -4.03
CA GLY A 34 9.34 8.85 -4.36
C GLY A 34 7.90 8.42 -4.08
N ALA A 35 7.54 7.16 -4.37
CA ALA A 35 6.23 6.63 -4.02
C ALA A 35 6.03 6.60 -2.50
N CYS A 36 7.08 6.30 -1.75
CA CYS A 36 7.02 6.27 -0.30
C CYS A 36 6.92 7.65 0.34
N ASP A 37 7.64 8.64 -0.18
CA ASP A 37 7.47 10.03 0.23
C ASP A 37 6.02 10.51 0.01
N VAL A 38 5.42 10.15 -1.13
CA VAL A 38 4.01 10.44 -1.42
C VAL A 38 3.08 9.70 -0.45
N ILE A 39 3.32 8.42 -0.16
CA ILE A 39 2.49 7.64 0.77
C ILE A 39 2.56 8.23 2.18
N GLU A 40 3.76 8.50 2.68
CA GLU A 40 3.99 9.00 4.02
C GLU A 40 3.41 10.39 4.21
N THR A 41 3.54 11.25 3.21
CA THR A 41 3.05 12.64 3.27
C THR A 41 1.54 12.73 3.07
N TYR A 42 0.98 12.00 2.10
CA TYR A 42 -0.39 12.23 1.65
C TYR A 42 -1.38 11.14 2.06
N CYS A 43 -0.95 9.88 2.15
CA CYS A 43 -1.86 8.76 2.43
C CYS A 43 -1.90 8.40 3.92
N LEU A 44 -0.76 8.21 4.57
CA LEU A 44 -0.72 7.71 5.95
C LEU A 44 -1.52 8.57 6.94
N PRO A 45 -1.43 9.91 6.94
CA PRO A 45 -2.22 10.72 7.87
C PRO A 45 -3.73 10.49 7.73
N TYR A 46 -4.20 10.37 6.49
CA TYR A 46 -5.61 10.13 6.17
C TYR A 46 -6.04 8.69 6.53
N LEU A 47 -5.18 7.69 6.29
CA LEU A 47 -5.50 6.29 6.59
C LEU A 47 -5.55 6.00 8.10
N GLU A 48 -4.72 6.68 8.88
CA GLU A 48 -4.73 6.60 10.33
C GLU A 48 -5.93 7.34 10.94
N ASP A 49 -6.24 8.53 10.42
CA ASP A 49 -7.41 9.30 10.84
C ASP A 49 -8.05 10.01 9.64
N PRO A 50 -9.15 9.47 9.09
CA PRO A 50 -9.86 10.08 7.95
C PRO A 50 -10.39 11.49 8.22
N THR A 51 -10.55 11.88 9.49
CA THR A 51 -11.04 13.22 9.85
C THR A 51 -9.98 14.31 9.67
N THR A 52 -8.73 13.93 9.44
CA THR A 52 -7.63 14.87 9.13
C THR A 52 -7.80 15.59 7.80
N LEU A 53 -8.62 15.06 6.90
CA LEU A 53 -8.81 15.59 5.56
C LEU A 53 -10.25 16.04 5.34
N LYS A 54 -10.46 17.32 5.06
CA LYS A 54 -11.79 17.86 4.77
C LYS A 54 -12.01 17.93 3.25
N PRO A 55 -13.26 17.72 2.77
CA PRO A 55 -13.59 17.87 1.36
C PRO A 55 -13.16 19.22 0.76
N ASP A 56 -13.28 20.30 1.54
CA ASP A 56 -12.94 21.67 1.10
C ASP A 56 -11.44 21.86 0.84
N ASP A 57 -10.59 20.99 1.41
CA ASP A 57 -9.16 21.02 1.20
C ASP A 57 -8.71 20.20 -0.03
N LEU A 58 -9.68 19.68 -0.80
CA LEU A 58 -9.46 18.84 -1.98
C LEU A 58 -9.99 19.51 -3.25
N LYS A 59 -9.35 19.18 -4.36
CA LYS A 59 -9.87 19.53 -5.69
C LYS A 59 -10.88 18.46 -6.13
N PRO A 60 -11.91 18.84 -6.92
CA PRO A 60 -12.82 17.87 -7.51
C PRO A 60 -12.07 17.00 -8.53
N VAL A 61 -12.27 15.69 -8.49
CA VAL A 61 -11.55 14.75 -9.37
C VAL A 61 -11.84 15.08 -10.85
N PRO A 62 -10.81 15.31 -11.68
CA PRO A 62 -11.02 15.68 -13.07
C PRO A 62 -11.75 14.58 -13.83
N ARG A 63 -12.71 14.97 -14.68
CA ARG A 63 -13.52 14.02 -15.47
C ARG A 63 -12.68 13.08 -16.33
N TYR A 64 -11.50 13.50 -16.77
CA TYR A 64 -10.62 12.63 -17.54
C TYR A 64 -10.02 11.50 -16.69
N LEU A 65 -9.70 11.73 -15.41
CA LEU A 65 -9.30 10.66 -14.49
C LEU A 65 -10.48 9.73 -14.22
N VAL A 66 -11.67 10.29 -13.96
CA VAL A 66 -12.88 9.49 -13.75
C VAL A 66 -13.18 8.59 -14.96
N ARG A 67 -13.13 9.15 -16.18
CA ARG A 67 -13.31 8.39 -17.43
C ARG A 67 -12.21 7.36 -17.66
N HIS A 68 -10.97 7.70 -17.33
CA HIS A 68 -9.82 6.82 -17.51
C HIS A 68 -9.93 5.55 -16.66
N PHE A 69 -10.56 5.66 -15.49
CA PHE A 69 -10.77 4.54 -14.58
C PHE A 69 -12.25 4.14 -14.49
N GLU A 70 -13.06 4.40 -15.53
CA GLU A 70 -14.48 4.04 -15.56
C GLU A 70 -14.66 2.54 -15.23
N GLY A 71 -15.39 2.27 -14.15
CA GLY A 71 -15.62 0.92 -13.62
C GLY A 71 -14.65 0.46 -12.50
N GLN A 72 -13.60 1.22 -12.17
CA GLN A 72 -12.61 0.85 -11.13
C GLN A 72 -12.30 1.93 -10.07
N LEU A 73 -12.61 3.20 -10.32
CA LEU A 73 -12.74 4.18 -9.23
C LEU A 73 -14.11 3.97 -8.59
N SER A 74 -14.13 3.75 -7.27
CA SER A 74 -15.40 3.61 -6.56
C SER A 74 -16.21 4.90 -6.74
N THR A 75 -17.53 4.79 -6.70
CA THR A 75 -18.48 5.92 -6.73
C THR A 75 -18.35 6.88 -5.54
N TYR A 76 -17.33 6.73 -4.70
CA TYR A 76 -17.21 7.35 -3.38
C TYR A 76 -15.89 8.13 -3.22
N LEU A 77 -15.46 8.87 -4.24
CA LEU A 77 -14.29 9.74 -4.14
C LEU A 77 -14.63 11.00 -3.33
N LEU A 78 -13.78 11.30 -2.35
CA LEU A 78 -13.82 12.54 -1.57
C LEU A 78 -13.25 13.71 -2.38
N GLY A 79 -12.18 13.47 -3.15
CA GLY A 79 -11.48 14.47 -3.94
C GLY A 79 -10.06 14.04 -4.27
N TYR A 80 -9.28 14.94 -4.89
CA TYR A 80 -7.87 14.70 -5.19
C TYR A 80 -6.96 15.87 -4.80
N ARG A 81 -5.66 15.55 -4.65
CA ARG A 81 -4.55 16.48 -4.56
C ARG A 81 -3.45 16.10 -5.55
N VAL A 82 -2.66 17.07 -5.98
CA VAL A 82 -1.41 16.81 -6.70
C VAL A 82 -0.30 16.75 -5.65
N ALA A 83 0.56 15.75 -5.72
CA ALA A 83 1.68 15.64 -4.80
C ALA A 83 2.74 16.70 -5.15
N GLU A 84 3.01 17.62 -4.23
CA GLU A 84 4.04 18.65 -4.41
C GLU A 84 5.42 18.01 -4.60
N GLY A 85 6.18 18.49 -5.59
CA GLY A 85 7.46 17.88 -5.98
C GLY A 85 7.32 16.65 -6.90
N TYR A 86 6.08 16.20 -7.17
CA TYR A 86 5.77 15.07 -8.05
C TYR A 86 4.68 15.45 -9.05
N ASP A 87 5.01 16.30 -10.03
CA ASP A 87 4.07 16.93 -10.97
C ASP A 87 3.20 15.95 -11.79
N LYS A 88 3.62 14.68 -11.85
CA LYS A 88 2.92 13.59 -12.54
C LYS A 88 2.15 12.67 -11.59
N THR A 89 2.02 13.04 -10.32
CA THR A 89 1.42 12.20 -9.29
C THR A 89 0.21 12.90 -8.68
N ALA A 90 -0.94 12.22 -8.77
CA ALA A 90 -2.17 12.63 -8.10
C ALA A 90 -2.52 11.64 -6.99
N VAL A 91 -3.04 12.16 -5.89
CA VAL A 91 -3.52 11.39 -4.75
C VAL A 91 -5.03 11.57 -4.64
N LEU A 92 -5.78 10.48 -4.73
CA LEU A 92 -7.22 10.43 -4.63
C LEU A 92 -7.61 9.82 -3.28
N TYR A 93 -8.65 10.38 -2.66
CA TYR A 93 -9.14 9.95 -1.35
C TYR A 93 -10.56 9.41 -1.49
N MET A 94 -10.89 8.36 -0.74
CA MET A 94 -12.23 7.76 -0.74
C MET A 94 -13.04 8.21 0.49
N PHE A 95 -14.36 8.07 0.44
CA PHE A 95 -15.26 8.50 1.51
C PHE A 95 -15.89 7.33 2.27
N ASP A 96 -16.11 6.21 1.59
CA ASP A 96 -16.77 5.02 2.12
C ASP A 96 -15.86 4.15 2.97
N GLU A 97 -14.55 4.18 2.71
CA GLU A 97 -13.54 3.48 3.48
C GLU A 97 -12.22 4.26 3.55
N PRO A 98 -11.38 4.07 4.60
CA PRO A 98 -10.05 4.67 4.70
C PRO A 98 -9.14 4.10 3.61
N ALA A 99 -9.21 4.70 2.43
CA ALA A 99 -8.43 4.32 1.26
C ALA A 99 -7.87 5.55 0.55
N CYS A 100 -6.62 5.42 0.11
CA CYS A 100 -5.87 6.40 -0.63
C CYS A 100 -5.37 5.77 -1.94
N GLU A 101 -5.50 6.48 -3.05
CA GLU A 101 -4.99 6.03 -4.35
C GLU A 101 -3.99 7.00 -4.92
N ILE A 102 -2.82 6.49 -5.26
CA ILE A 102 -1.76 7.23 -5.94
C ILE A 102 -1.84 6.86 -7.42
N VAL A 103 -2.03 7.87 -8.25
CA VAL A 103 -2.03 7.77 -9.71
C VAL A 103 -0.83 8.51 -10.24
N THR A 104 0.08 7.79 -10.87
CA THR A 104 1.31 8.35 -11.43
C THR A 104 1.32 8.18 -12.94
N PHE A 105 1.73 9.22 -13.65
CA PHE A 105 1.94 9.23 -15.10
C PHE A 105 3.42 9.07 -15.45
N ASP A 106 3.69 8.52 -16.64
CA ASP A 106 5.01 8.23 -17.22
C ASP A 106 5.93 7.28 -16.43
N VAL A 107 5.37 6.44 -15.55
CA VAL A 107 6.12 5.31 -14.96
C VAL A 107 5.93 4.08 -15.86
N GLY A 108 6.98 3.31 -16.13
CA GLY A 108 6.95 2.14 -17.06
C GLY A 108 6.84 0.76 -16.38
N TYR A 109 6.22 -0.24 -17.04
CA TYR A 109 5.83 -1.51 -16.38
C TYR A 109 7.03 -2.24 -15.79
N ALA A 110 8.11 -2.27 -16.56
CA ALA A 110 9.38 -2.83 -16.14
C ALA A 110 9.97 -2.13 -14.92
N GLU A 111 9.82 -0.80 -14.80
CA GLU A 111 10.35 -0.03 -13.67
C GLU A 111 9.64 -0.41 -12.37
N LEU A 112 8.30 -0.47 -12.38
CA LEU A 112 7.54 -0.89 -11.20
C LEU A 112 7.68 -2.38 -10.91
N LEU A 113 7.77 -3.23 -11.93
CA LEU A 113 7.95 -4.66 -11.74
C LEU A 113 9.25 -4.93 -10.97
N HIS A 114 10.37 -4.34 -11.40
CA HIS A 114 11.64 -4.51 -10.69
C HIS A 114 11.60 -3.90 -9.29
N ALA A 115 11.00 -2.72 -9.12
CA ALA A 115 10.84 -2.11 -7.80
C ALA A 115 9.99 -2.98 -6.86
N TYR A 116 8.94 -3.61 -7.39
CA TYR A 116 8.11 -4.57 -6.67
C TYR A 116 8.87 -5.84 -6.31
N GLU A 117 9.62 -6.43 -7.25
CA GLU A 117 10.43 -7.63 -7.04
C GLU A 117 11.48 -7.39 -5.94
N ASP A 118 12.21 -6.28 -6.00
CA ASP A 118 13.19 -5.88 -5.00
C ASP A 118 12.54 -5.71 -3.62
N TRP A 119 11.39 -5.04 -3.57
CA TRP A 119 10.63 -4.86 -2.34
C TRP A 119 10.14 -6.20 -1.78
N ARG A 120 9.62 -7.10 -2.62
CA ARG A 120 9.15 -8.44 -2.24
C ARG A 120 10.27 -9.33 -1.72
N ALA A 121 11.48 -9.20 -2.26
CA ALA A 121 12.66 -9.92 -1.77
C ALA A 121 13.13 -9.44 -0.39
N GLY A 122 12.77 -8.21 0.00
CA GLY A 122 13.16 -7.57 1.24
C GLY A 122 11.98 -7.33 2.20
N PRO A 123 11.67 -6.06 2.54
CA PRO A 123 10.64 -5.70 3.53
C PRO A 123 9.26 -6.25 3.21
N GLY A 124 8.93 -6.34 1.93
CA GLY A 124 7.63 -6.78 1.47
C GLY A 124 7.33 -8.25 1.73
N ARG A 125 8.33 -9.10 2.01
CA ARG A 125 8.18 -10.55 2.23
C ARG A 125 7.14 -10.93 3.30
N THR A 126 6.82 -10.01 4.20
CA THR A 126 5.85 -10.19 5.29
C THR A 126 4.40 -9.99 4.86
N PHE A 127 4.16 -9.49 3.65
CA PHE A 127 2.82 -9.39 3.06
C PHE A 127 2.44 -10.70 2.37
N ALA A 128 1.20 -11.14 2.60
CA ALA A 128 0.55 -12.16 1.77
C ALA A 128 0.22 -11.58 0.39
N ALA A 129 0.31 -12.37 -0.68
CA ALA A 129 0.11 -11.91 -2.05
C ALA A 129 -0.74 -12.89 -2.86
N THR A 130 -1.64 -12.40 -3.73
CA THR A 130 -2.51 -13.27 -4.55
C THR A 130 -1.78 -14.01 -5.69
N GLY A 131 -0.52 -13.65 -5.98
CA GLY A 131 0.30 -14.22 -7.05
C GLY A 131 1.43 -13.28 -7.48
N GLU A 132 2.13 -13.65 -8.56
CA GLU A 132 3.15 -12.80 -9.19
C GLU A 132 2.52 -11.57 -9.85
N PHE A 133 3.29 -10.49 -9.99
CA PHE A 133 2.84 -9.26 -10.65
C PHE A 133 2.84 -9.48 -12.17
N GLU A 134 1.83 -10.20 -12.68
CA GLU A 134 1.76 -10.58 -14.10
C GLU A 134 0.72 -9.78 -14.89
N PRO A 135 0.98 -9.51 -16.18
CA PRO A 135 0.00 -8.94 -17.10
C PRO A 135 -1.22 -9.85 -17.27
N VAL A 136 -2.38 -9.42 -16.80
CA VAL A 136 -3.66 -10.09 -17.13
C VAL A 136 -4.18 -9.47 -18.42
N SER A 137 -3.94 -10.15 -19.54
CA SER A 137 -4.51 -9.75 -20.83
C SER A 137 -5.99 -10.15 -20.91
N ARG A 138 -6.90 -9.22 -20.63
CA ARG A 138 -8.35 -9.43 -20.82
C ARG A 138 -8.78 -9.05 -22.24
N LEU A 139 -8.37 -9.84 -23.24
CA LEU A 139 -8.90 -9.88 -24.64
C LEU A 139 -8.97 -8.54 -25.43
N THR A 140 -8.74 -7.38 -24.81
CA THR A 140 -8.88 -6.02 -25.33
C THR A 140 -7.78 -5.17 -24.69
N MET A 141 -7.01 -4.45 -25.50
CA MET A 141 -5.87 -3.65 -25.03
C MET A 141 -6.31 -2.64 -23.98
N ASP A 142 -7.45 -1.96 -24.18
CA ASP A 142 -8.02 -0.93 -23.30
C ASP A 142 -8.30 -1.37 -21.84
N ARG A 143 -8.14 -2.67 -21.55
CA ARG A 143 -8.35 -3.28 -20.23
C ARG A 143 -7.22 -4.22 -19.81
N ALA A 144 -6.08 -4.19 -20.51
CA ALA A 144 -4.91 -4.96 -20.11
C ALA A 144 -4.30 -4.30 -18.86
N TYR A 145 -4.21 -5.05 -17.77
CA TYR A 145 -3.56 -4.57 -16.56
C TYR A 145 -2.73 -5.65 -15.90
N ALA A 146 -1.62 -5.26 -15.28
CA ALA A 146 -0.95 -6.09 -14.29
C ALA A 146 -1.43 -5.65 -12.91
N ALA A 147 -1.80 -6.60 -12.05
CA ALA A 147 -2.20 -6.27 -10.70
C ALA A 147 -1.73 -7.33 -9.71
N THR A 148 -1.36 -6.86 -8.52
CA THR A 148 -1.19 -7.72 -7.37
C THR A 148 -1.96 -7.14 -6.19
N PHE A 149 -2.57 -8.04 -5.41
CA PHE A 149 -3.20 -7.72 -4.15
C PHE A 149 -2.33 -8.24 -3.02
N LEU A 150 -2.02 -7.36 -2.08
CA LEU A 150 -1.18 -7.63 -0.94
C LEU A 150 -1.95 -7.35 0.35
N ALA A 151 -1.72 -8.16 1.36
CA ALA A 151 -2.33 -8.00 2.67
C ALA A 151 -1.32 -8.25 3.81
N ALA A 152 -1.38 -7.43 4.85
CA ALA A 152 -0.64 -7.64 6.09
C ALA A 152 -1.47 -7.24 7.32
N PRO A 153 -1.40 -7.99 8.43
CA PRO A 153 -2.13 -7.66 9.64
C PRO A 153 -1.58 -6.41 10.32
N ARG A 154 -2.46 -5.61 10.91
CA ARG A 154 -2.11 -4.43 11.70
C ARG A 154 -2.24 -4.68 13.20
N GLN A 155 -1.57 -3.85 14.01
CA GLN A 155 -1.66 -3.93 15.47
C GLN A 155 -3.01 -3.44 16.02
N ASP A 156 -3.71 -2.57 15.29
CA ASP A 156 -5.02 -2.03 15.64
C ASP A 156 -6.20 -2.98 15.31
N GLY A 157 -5.90 -4.18 14.82
CA GLY A 157 -6.89 -5.20 14.44
C GLY A 157 -7.42 -5.06 13.00
N ARG A 158 -7.00 -4.04 12.25
CA ARG A 158 -7.25 -3.90 10.81
C ARG A 158 -6.24 -4.72 9.99
N VAL A 159 -6.37 -4.63 8.67
CA VAL A 159 -5.45 -5.15 7.67
C VAL A 159 -5.03 -4.02 6.76
N THR A 160 -3.75 -3.96 6.44
CA THR A 160 -3.24 -3.15 5.33
C THR A 160 -3.48 -3.92 4.04
N GLU A 161 -4.33 -3.38 3.17
CA GLU A 161 -4.55 -3.92 1.82
C GLU A 161 -3.91 -2.98 0.80
N ILE A 162 -3.11 -3.55 -0.10
CA ILE A 162 -2.45 -2.82 -1.18
C ILE A 162 -2.84 -3.45 -2.49
N THR A 163 -3.32 -2.63 -3.42
CA THR A 163 -3.55 -3.07 -4.80
C THR A 163 -2.67 -2.23 -5.72
N PHE A 164 -1.68 -2.87 -6.32
CA PHE A 164 -0.94 -2.29 -7.42
C PHE A 164 -1.70 -2.61 -8.72
N ASN A 165 -1.95 -1.61 -9.54
CA ASN A 165 -2.56 -1.75 -10.86
C ASN A 165 -1.72 -0.99 -11.89
N TRP A 166 -1.35 -1.69 -12.95
CA TRP A 166 -0.71 -1.14 -14.12
C TRP A 166 -1.70 -1.03 -15.25
N ASN A 167 -1.86 0.12 -15.92
CA ASN A 167 -2.62 0.14 -17.17
C ASN A 167 -1.69 -0.08 -18.38
N LEU A 168 -1.77 -1.25 -19.02
CA LEU A 168 -0.89 -1.63 -20.13
C LEU A 168 -1.35 -1.00 -21.45
N SER A 169 -2.57 -0.47 -21.50
CA SER A 169 -3.15 0.20 -22.66
C SER A 169 -2.74 1.66 -22.76
N PHE A 170 -2.32 2.25 -21.64
CA PHE A 170 -1.84 3.62 -21.56
C PHE A 170 -0.43 3.61 -20.98
N ALA A 171 0.56 3.69 -21.88
CA ALA A 171 1.96 3.78 -21.50
C ALA A 171 2.14 4.87 -20.44
N GLY A 172 2.75 4.51 -19.31
CA GLY A 172 3.06 5.46 -18.26
C GLY A 172 2.10 5.48 -17.06
N VAL A 173 0.90 4.90 -17.14
CA VAL A 173 -0.10 5.07 -16.07
C VAL A 173 -0.06 3.92 -15.05
N THR A 174 0.33 4.26 -13.83
CA THR A 174 0.34 3.37 -12.66
C THR A 174 -0.65 3.85 -11.61
N ARG A 175 -1.34 2.91 -10.97
CA ARG A 175 -2.23 3.15 -9.83
C ARG A 175 -1.84 2.26 -8.66
N LEU A 176 -1.65 2.86 -7.50
CA LEU A 176 -1.42 2.18 -6.23
C LEU A 176 -2.54 2.56 -5.28
N ARG A 177 -3.36 1.58 -4.89
CA ARG A 177 -4.35 1.75 -3.83
C ARG A 177 -3.80 1.21 -2.53
N LEU A 178 -3.85 2.02 -1.47
CA LEU A 178 -3.54 1.63 -0.11
C LEU A 178 -4.78 1.84 0.74
N SER A 179 -5.15 0.85 1.56
CA SER A 179 -6.31 0.98 2.45
C SER A 179 -6.14 0.24 3.77
N TYR A 180 -6.78 0.75 4.82
CA TYR A 180 -6.82 0.12 6.13
C TYR A 180 -8.23 -0.39 6.41
N GLN A 181 -8.38 -1.71 6.33
CA GLN A 181 -9.68 -2.38 6.30
C GLN A 181 -9.90 -3.27 7.52
N PRO A 182 -11.15 -3.43 7.98
CA PRO A 182 -11.50 -4.56 8.81
C PRO A 182 -11.13 -5.88 8.11
N LEU A 183 -10.70 -6.88 8.87
CA LEU A 183 -10.35 -8.19 8.30
C LEU A 183 -11.56 -8.88 7.65
N ARG A 184 -11.51 -9.04 6.32
CA ARG A 184 -12.53 -9.72 5.50
C ARG A 184 -12.14 -11.18 5.27
N ASP A 185 -13.12 -12.04 4.95
CA ASP A 185 -12.89 -13.48 4.82
C ASP A 185 -11.90 -13.84 3.71
N HIS A 186 -12.03 -13.23 2.53
CA HIS A 186 -11.10 -13.49 1.42
C HIS A 186 -9.65 -13.08 1.77
N THR A 187 -9.46 -11.96 2.47
CA THR A 187 -8.15 -11.48 2.92
C THR A 187 -7.57 -12.40 3.99
N ARG A 188 -8.42 -12.89 4.90
CA ARG A 188 -8.05 -13.90 5.90
C ARG A 188 -7.56 -15.19 5.25
N ASP A 189 -8.30 -15.71 4.28
CA ASP A 189 -7.95 -16.94 3.55
C ASP A 189 -6.64 -16.78 2.77
N LEU A 190 -6.41 -15.61 2.17
CA LEU A 190 -5.15 -15.29 1.52
C LEU A 190 -3.98 -15.34 2.51
N MET A 191 -4.07 -14.59 3.62
CA MET A 191 -3.01 -14.55 4.62
C MET A 191 -2.74 -15.92 5.24
N GLN A 192 -3.78 -16.73 5.47
CA GLN A 192 -3.62 -18.10 5.99
C GLN A 192 -2.95 -19.06 5.00
N ARG A 193 -3.01 -18.80 3.69
CA ARG A 193 -2.33 -19.64 2.69
C ARG A 193 -0.86 -19.24 2.53
N GLU A 194 -0.58 -17.94 2.47
CA GLU A 194 0.74 -17.41 2.09
C GLU A 194 1.69 -17.17 3.28
N MET A 195 1.18 -17.03 4.50
CA MET A 195 1.99 -16.70 5.69
C MET A 195 2.21 -17.89 6.63
N LYS A 196 2.00 -19.13 6.15
CA LYS A 196 2.33 -20.37 6.86
C LYS A 196 3.78 -20.76 6.66
#